data_AF-A0A2V6XIC3-F1
#
_entry.id   AF-A0A2V6XIC3-F1
#
_cell.length_a   1.000
_cell.length_b   1.000
_cell.length_c   1.000
_cell.angle_alpha   90.00
_cell.angle_beta   90.00
_cell.angle_gamma   90.00
#
_symmetry.space_group_name_H-M   'P 1'
#
loop_
_entity.id
_entity.type
_entity.pdbx_description
1 polymer ?
#
loop_
_entity_poly.entity_id
_entity_poly.type
_entity_poly.pdbx_seq_one_letter_code
_entity_poly.pdbx_strand_id
1 'polypeptide(L)' 'MAESWEVLTLRGLASTDERAEKFTGTLVIHREDSAEPVESVSVSIKRTVLAELHENLGRLLARSTGITRRPA' A
#
# COMPACT_ATOMS: atom_id res chain seq x y z
N MET A 1 -11.65 22.59 1.95
CA MET A 1 -10.66 21.68 2.57
C MET A 1 -10.68 20.41 1.72
N ALA A 2 -9.52 19.87 1.36
CA ALA A 2 -9.47 18.63 0.57
C ALA A 2 -9.98 17.48 1.43
N GLU A 3 -10.73 16.57 0.83
CA GLU A 3 -11.18 15.35 1.49
C GLU A 3 -9.98 14.44 1.74
N SER A 4 -9.72 14.13 3.02
CA SER A 4 -8.63 13.26 3.45
C SER A 4 -9.13 11.84 3.68
N TRP A 5 -8.35 10.87 3.21
CA TRP A 5 -8.64 9.45 3.36
C TRP A 5 -7.45 8.76 4.02
N GLU A 6 -7.72 7.82 4.92
CA GLU A 6 -6.70 6.98 5.52
C GLU A 6 -6.74 5.57 4.90
N VAL A 7 -5.55 5.04 4.60
CA VAL A 7 -5.36 3.69 4.09
C VAL A 7 -5.25 2.73 5.27
N LEU A 8 -6.20 1.81 5.37
CA LEU A 8 -6.25 0.83 6.44
C LEU A 8 -5.46 -0.43 6.09
N THR A 9 -5.67 -0.98 4.89
CA THR A 9 -4.99 -2.19 4.45
C THR A 9 -5.07 -2.39 2.93
N LEU A 10 -4.16 -3.20 2.39
CA LEU A 10 -4.21 -3.70 1.01
C LEU A 10 -4.39 -5.22 1.07
N ARG A 11 -5.54 -5.71 0.61
CA ARG A 11 -5.92 -7.12 0.66
C ARG A 11 -5.81 -7.78 -0.70
N GLY A 12 -5.48 -9.07 -0.68
CA GLY A 12 -5.55 -9.93 -1.86
C GLY A 12 -4.68 -9.45 -3.02
N LEU A 13 -3.59 -8.70 -2.74
CA LEU A 13 -2.65 -8.29 -3.78
C LEU A 13 -1.95 -9.54 -4.31
N ALA A 14 -2.40 -10.00 -5.47
CA ALA A 14 -1.92 -11.23 -6.08
C ALA A 14 -1.59 -11.01 -7.55
N SER A 15 -0.73 -11.88 -8.04
CA SER A 15 -0.56 -12.14 -9.45
C SER A 15 -0.81 -13.62 -9.70
N THR A 16 -1.35 -13.95 -10.87
CA THR A 16 -1.48 -15.32 -11.34
C THR A 16 -0.18 -15.87 -11.97
N ASP A 17 0.85 -15.04 -12.16
CA ASP A 17 2.12 -15.38 -12.83
C ASP A 17 3.32 -14.61 -12.22
N GLU A 18 4.45 -15.29 -12.04
CA GLU A 18 5.74 -14.71 -11.61
C GLU A 18 6.24 -13.58 -12.53
N ARG A 19 5.87 -13.63 -13.82
CA ARG A 19 6.21 -12.63 -14.85
C ARG A 19 5.16 -11.53 -15.02
N ALA A 20 4.09 -11.52 -14.23
CA ALA A 20 3.01 -10.56 -14.46
C ALA A 20 3.43 -9.10 -14.35
N GLU A 21 2.99 -8.27 -15.27
CA GLU A 21 3.28 -6.83 -15.24
C GLU A 21 2.28 -6.03 -14.41
N LYS A 22 1.17 -6.67 -14.00
CA LYS A 22 0.10 -6.07 -13.21
C LYS A 22 -0.37 -7.04 -12.12
N PHE A 23 -0.72 -6.46 -10.98
CA PHE A 23 -1.23 -7.14 -9.80
C PHE A 23 -2.60 -6.55 -9.48
N THR A 24 -3.55 -7.39 -9.07
CA THR A 24 -4.88 -6.93 -8.66
C THR A 24 -5.06 -7.16 -7.17
N GLY A 25 -5.87 -6.31 -6.55
CA GLY A 25 -6.18 -6.42 -5.13
C GLY A 25 -7.27 -5.45 -4.72
N THR A 26 -7.47 -5.30 -3.42
CA THR A 26 -8.46 -4.39 -2.83
C THR A 26 -7.78 -3.48 -1.84
N LEU A 27 -7.81 -2.18 -2.11
CA LEU A 27 -7.41 -1.15 -1.17
C LEU A 27 -8.58 -0.82 -0.25
N VAL A 28 -8.33 -0.87 1.04
CA VAL A 28 -9.32 -0.63 2.08
C VAL A 28 -9.02 0.72 2.69
N ILE A 29 -9.92 1.68 2.53
CA ILE A 29 -9.77 3.08 2.97
C ILE A 29 -10.97 3.51 3.79
N HIS A 30 -10.81 4.59 4.54
CA HIS A 30 -11.92 5.30 5.18
C HIS A 30 -11.66 6.79 5.19
N ARG A 31 -12.73 7.58 5.37
CA ARG A 31 -12.59 9.02 5.59
C ARG A 31 -11.93 9.27 6.93
N GLU A 32 -11.00 10.21 6.97
CA GLU A 32 -10.40 10.69 8.22
C GLU A 32 -11.53 11.11 9.20
N ASP A 33 -11.47 10.63 10.44
CA ASP A 33 -12.45 10.83 11.52
C ASP A 33 -13.86 10.19 11.33
N SER A 34 -14.07 9.29 10.36
CA SER A 34 -15.38 8.63 10.18
C SER A 34 -15.59 7.41 11.07
N ALA A 35 -16.76 7.30 11.71
CA ALA A 35 -17.15 6.17 12.55
C ALA A 35 -17.74 4.96 11.78
N GLU A 36 -18.11 5.13 10.50
CA GLU A 36 -18.57 4.08 9.56
C GLU A 36 -18.43 4.54 8.08
N PRO A 37 -18.57 3.64 7.07
CA PRO A 37 -17.98 2.32 6.93
C PRO A 37 -16.73 2.36 6.03
N VAL A 38 -15.93 1.30 6.15
CA VAL A 38 -14.74 1.05 5.34
C VAL A 38 -15.06 0.93 3.85
N GLU A 39 -14.46 1.78 3.01
CA GLU A 39 -14.56 1.67 1.56
C GLU A 39 -13.53 0.69 1.01
N SER A 40 -13.97 -0.18 0.12
CA SER A 40 -13.13 -1.18 -0.55
C SER A 40 -13.04 -0.87 -2.04
N VAL A 41 -11.86 -0.46 -2.48
CA VAL A 41 -11.58 -0.08 -3.86
C VAL A 41 -10.77 -1.18 -4.55
N SER A 42 -11.29 -1.74 -5.62
CA SER A 42 -10.52 -2.65 -6.48
C SER A 42 -9.40 -1.89 -7.18
N VAL A 43 -8.17 -2.36 -7.04
CA VAL A 43 -6.98 -1.72 -7.62
C VAL A 43 -6.25 -2.65 -8.57
N SER A 44 -5.61 -2.06 -9.57
CA SER A 44 -4.62 -2.72 -10.42
C SER A 44 -3.31 -1.94 -10.36
N ILE A 45 -2.25 -2.59 -9.93
CA ILE A 45 -0.94 -1.97 -9.69
C ILE A 45 0.06 -2.57 -10.67
N LYS A 46 0.78 -1.71 -11.40
CA LYS A 46 1.87 -2.16 -12.28
C LYS A 46 3.06 -2.63 -11.45
N ARG A 47 3.82 -3.61 -11.95
CA ARG A 47 5.03 -4.12 -11.28
C ARG A 47 6.03 -3.00 -10.94
N THR A 48 6.23 -2.06 -11.86
CA THR A 48 7.13 -0.93 -11.66
C THR A 48 6.70 -0.05 -10.48
N VAL A 49 5.41 0.23 -10.37
CA VAL A 49 4.83 0.99 -9.25
C VAL A 49 4.94 0.19 -7.95
N LEU A 50 4.72 -1.13 -7.99
CA LEU A 50 4.87 -1.98 -6.80
C LEU A 50 6.30 -1.97 -6.26
N ALA A 51 7.30 -2.01 -7.14
CA ALA A 51 8.71 -1.91 -6.77
C ALA A 51 9.04 -0.54 -6.15
N GLU A 52 8.55 0.54 -6.76
CA GLU A 52 8.70 1.90 -6.23
C GLU A 52 8.06 2.05 -4.83
N LEU A 53 6.85 1.53 -4.65
CA LEU A 53 6.15 1.54 -3.36
C LEU A 53 6.93 0.76 -2.30
N HIS A 54 7.44 -0.43 -2.64
CA HIS A 54 8.26 -1.24 -1.73
C HIS A 54 9.47 -0.46 -1.23
N GLU A 55 10.20 0.19 -2.14
CA GLU A 55 11.37 0.99 -1.79
C GLU A 55 11.02 2.20 -0.92
N ASN A 56 10.04 2.99 -1.34
CA ASN A 56 9.67 4.24 -0.67
C ASN A 56 9.08 3.97 0.72
N LEU A 57 8.13 3.04 0.83
CA LEU A 57 7.52 2.68 2.10
C LEU A 57 8.50 1.96 3.02
N GLY A 58 9.37 1.09 2.49
CA GLY A 58 10.41 0.42 3.27
C GLY A 58 11.40 1.41 3.90
N ARG A 59 11.86 2.41 3.13
CA ARG A 59 12.71 3.50 3.65
C ARG A 59 11.99 4.34 4.70
N LEU A 60 10.73 4.69 4.46
CA LEU A 60 9.94 5.49 5.39
C LEU A 60 9.70 4.73 6.70
N LEU A 61 9.34 3.45 6.63
CA LEU A 61 9.12 2.59 7.78
C LEU A 61 10.39 2.39 8.61
N ALA A 62 11.54 2.16 7.96
CA ALA A 62 12.82 2.05 8.67
C ALA A 62 13.14 3.33 9.47
N ARG A 63 12.84 4.50 8.89
CA ARG A 63 13.00 5.79 9.57
C ARG A 63 12.00 5.97 10.72
N SER A 64 10.72 5.60 10.54
CA SER A 64 9.69 5.80 11.56
C SER A 64 9.86 4.88 12.77
N THR A 65 10.44 3.70 12.57
CA THR A 65 10.67 2.69 13.62
C THR A 65 12.04 2.80 14.28
N GLY A 66 12.92 3.69 13.82
CA GLY A 66 14.28 3.84 14.33
C GLY A 66 15.21 2.66 14.03
N ILE A 67 14.78 1.69 13.21
CA ILE A 67 15.59 0.56 12.80
C ILE A 67 16.56 1.05 11.72
N THR A 68 17.72 1.52 12.16
CA THR A 68 18.90 1.60 11.30
C THR A 68 19.19 0.19 10.81
N ARG A 69 19.03 -0.07 9.49
CA ARG A 69 19.57 -1.28 8.86
C ARG A 69 21.03 -1.34 9.24
N ARG A 70 21.40 -2.29 10.10
CA ARG A 70 22.81 -2.63 10.32
C ARG A 70 23.32 -3.16 8.97
N PRO A 71 24.32 -2.53 8.33
CA PRO A 71 24.94 -3.15 7.17
C PRO A 71 25.56 -4.48 7.64
N ALA A 72 25.25 -5.55 6.92
CA ALA A 72 25.93 -6.83 7.05
C ALA A 72 27.40 -6.70 6.64
#